data_AF-A0ABD0WEJ4-F1
#
_entry.id   AF-A0ABD0WEJ4-F1
#
_cell.length_a   1.000
_cell.length_b   1.000
_cell.length_c   1.000
_cell.angle_alpha   90.00
_cell.angle_beta   90.00
_cell.angle_gamma   90.00
#
_symmetry.space_group_name_H-M   'P 1'
#
loop_
_entity.id
_entity.type
_entity.pdbx_description
1 polymer ?
#
loop_
_entity_poly.entity_id
_entity_poly.type
_entity_poly.pdbx_seq_one_letter_code
_entity_poly.pdbx_strand_id
1 'polypeptide(L)'
;MATAPVIQYGRRSGSSKKKHAVEEKKELQPPDLRNVTVLPKAEWLRIQGRLNHSNKYNESLNEASKQREAMHLQSKEVVKFWSNTIVGQRQKKLEAKKIREELEKEEKKQIDIEEAKYQEQMRKAAIEKAKILQYYETDRVKGFHSALLLTEVLKEREAQIELKQKKEETSKEVNTEIMTLMKRKEEAALELEQQKALQRKLDSQATAEKLKQQARENAMDREREMLEKKKEAEELQQLKELFLWEQDMQKKRKEDEKRNIMQTHMEHIANRDIIRAIEAQKQEMEEERRRLYAKAKQKMSKLRKDKEEEIYREVQVHREKIINKLTAQQEEKANNKEEIIAKAIAQQDAKLAQQHDEKEAKRMAMLDSIASHREAMRQEQEQKEKEDLQNAIELLNAKKEADRIFIEKQHLKAQKMKEDGRTLQDLYVNQMAEKRAKEQQIRKQQLDLETKNAELIAVEEIQFQQYAKKVIDTATEAKKNTYPLLKAARDGSGGGLGPIFGGVRPSYLVQDETGVQLPSYVGGESQDVKDLNETRDIQQSKKRLGFTW
;
A
#
# COMPACT_ATOMS: atom_id res chain seq x y z
N MET A 1 -13.31 -29.70 -49.67
CA MET A 1 -13.07 -31.04 -50.25
C MET A 1 -13.73 -32.10 -49.38
N ALA A 2 -13.74 -33.37 -49.81
CA ALA A 2 -14.33 -34.53 -49.12
C ALA A 2 -15.86 -34.48 -48.92
N THR A 3 -16.60 -34.96 -49.92
CA THR A 3 -18.00 -35.37 -49.81
C THR A 3 -18.10 -36.80 -49.26
N ALA A 4 -19.17 -37.08 -48.52
CA ALA A 4 -19.56 -38.40 -48.04
C ALA A 4 -21.10 -38.41 -47.78
N PRO A 5 -21.79 -39.57 -47.74
CA PRO A 5 -21.24 -40.93 -47.78
C PRO A 5 -21.67 -41.75 -49.01
N VAL A 6 -20.80 -42.68 -49.43
CA VAL A 6 -21.19 -43.85 -50.22
C VAL A 6 -21.51 -44.99 -49.26
N ILE A 7 -22.71 -45.55 -49.32
CA ILE A 7 -23.06 -46.80 -48.64
C ILE A 7 -23.57 -47.79 -49.69
N GLN A 8 -22.69 -48.72 -50.09
CA GLN A 8 -23.07 -49.87 -50.91
C GLN A 8 -23.51 -51.02 -50.01
N TYR A 9 -24.78 -51.41 -50.08
CA TYR A 9 -25.24 -52.72 -49.62
C TYR A 9 -25.68 -53.56 -50.82
N GLY A 10 -24.83 -54.47 -51.25
CA GLY A 10 -25.16 -55.42 -52.31
C GLY A 10 -26.18 -56.46 -51.85
N ARG A 11 -27.06 -56.90 -52.77
CA ARG A 11 -27.90 -58.10 -52.57
C ARG A 11 -28.03 -58.94 -53.83
N ARG A 12 -27.85 -60.25 -53.62
CA ARG A 12 -28.41 -61.38 -54.39
C ARG A 12 -28.00 -61.53 -55.86
N SER A 13 -27.09 -62.48 -56.08
CA SER A 13 -27.18 -63.43 -57.18
C SER A 13 -28.46 -64.30 -57.07
N GLY A 14 -28.83 -64.99 -58.16
CA GLY A 14 -29.89 -66.02 -58.14
C GLY A 14 -31.04 -65.77 -59.11
N SER A 15 -30.78 -65.80 -60.42
CA SER A 15 -31.84 -65.80 -61.44
C SER A 15 -32.49 -67.18 -61.56
N SER A 16 -33.82 -67.24 -61.54
CA SER A 16 -34.61 -68.39 -62.00
C SER A 16 -35.84 -67.90 -62.77
N LYS A 17 -36.29 -68.68 -63.76
CA LYS A 17 -36.82 -68.11 -65.02
C LYS A 17 -38.15 -68.74 -65.45
N LYS A 18 -39.21 -67.92 -65.46
CA LYS A 18 -40.51 -68.08 -66.18
C LYS A 18 -41.27 -69.41 -66.03
N LYS A 19 -42.59 -69.29 -65.78
CA LYS A 19 -43.64 -69.58 -66.79
C LYS A 19 -44.98 -68.94 -66.40
N HIS A 20 -45.91 -68.87 -67.35
CA HIS A 20 -47.18 -68.15 -67.24
C HIS A 20 -48.38 -69.12 -67.14
N ALA A 21 -49.32 -68.76 -66.26
CA ALA A 21 -50.78 -68.86 -66.40
C ALA A 21 -51.32 -67.85 -65.35
N VAL A 22 -52.19 -66.88 -65.60
CA VAL A 22 -53.24 -66.73 -66.62
C VAL A 22 -54.29 -67.84 -66.54
N GLU A 23 -55.12 -67.76 -65.50
CA GLU A 23 -56.47 -68.29 -65.53
C GLU A 23 -57.45 -67.13 -65.32
N GLU A 24 -58.30 -66.92 -66.31
CA GLU A 24 -59.31 -65.87 -66.32
C GLU A 24 -60.50 -66.29 -65.44
N LYS A 25 -61.07 -65.38 -64.66
CA LYS A 25 -62.37 -65.62 -64.01
C LYS A 25 -63.49 -65.58 -65.04
N LYS A 26 -63.71 -66.71 -65.73
CA LYS A 26 -64.90 -66.93 -66.55
C LYS A 26 -66.06 -67.27 -65.64
N GLU A 27 -67.07 -66.42 -65.63
CA GLU A 27 -68.38 -66.74 -65.06
C GLU A 27 -69.01 -67.84 -65.92
N LEU A 28 -69.35 -68.98 -65.30
CA LEU A 28 -69.92 -70.14 -65.97
C LEU A 28 -71.25 -70.49 -65.33
N GLN A 29 -72.30 -70.51 -66.15
CA GLN A 29 -73.64 -70.96 -65.77
C GLN A 29 -73.66 -72.50 -65.60
N PRO A 30 -74.53 -73.05 -64.74
CA PRO A 30 -74.56 -74.49 -64.46
C PRO A 30 -75.20 -75.29 -65.61
N PRO A 31 -74.53 -76.33 -66.16
CA PRO A 31 -75.10 -77.27 -67.13
C PRO A 31 -75.79 -78.48 -66.47
N ASP A 32 -76.64 -79.17 -67.24
CA ASP A 32 -77.53 -80.25 -66.79
C ASP A 32 -76.84 -81.63 -66.61
N LEU A 33 -77.40 -82.52 -65.79
CA LEU A 33 -76.72 -83.67 -65.16
C LEU A 33 -77.24 -85.05 -65.61
N ARG A 34 -76.76 -85.59 -66.74
CA ARG A 34 -76.97 -87.01 -67.13
C ARG A 34 -75.75 -87.66 -67.83
N ASN A 35 -75.35 -88.86 -67.37
CA ASN A 35 -74.49 -89.93 -67.99
C ASN A 35 -72.96 -90.02 -67.67
N VAL A 36 -72.51 -90.97 -66.80
CA VAL A 36 -71.08 -91.45 -66.62
C VAL A 36 -71.02 -92.90 -66.02
N THR A 37 -69.92 -93.68 -66.19
CA THR A 37 -69.65 -95.06 -65.65
C THR A 37 -68.18 -95.31 -65.18
N VAL A 38 -67.85 -96.43 -64.47
CA VAL A 38 -66.66 -96.58 -63.57
C VAL A 38 -65.91 -97.97 -63.65
N LEU A 39 -64.63 -98.05 -63.17
CA LEU A 39 -63.69 -99.20 -63.15
C LEU A 39 -63.23 -99.65 -61.71
N PRO A 40 -62.63 -100.86 -61.51
CA PRO A 40 -62.34 -101.46 -60.19
C PRO A 40 -60.90 -101.35 -59.64
N LYS A 41 -60.73 -101.69 -58.34
CA LYS A 41 -59.61 -101.29 -57.45
C LYS A 41 -58.31 -102.11 -57.50
N ALA A 42 -58.33 -103.39 -57.93
CA ALA A 42 -57.24 -104.33 -57.64
C ALA A 42 -55.89 -104.00 -58.32
N GLU A 43 -55.92 -103.54 -59.58
CA GLU A 43 -54.72 -103.22 -60.36
C GLU A 43 -53.86 -102.10 -59.75
N TRP A 44 -54.50 -101.14 -59.06
CA TRP A 44 -53.84 -99.95 -58.51
C TRP A 44 -52.73 -100.29 -57.51
N LEU A 45 -52.97 -101.24 -56.61
CA LEU A 45 -52.05 -101.56 -55.52
C LEU A 45 -50.78 -102.28 -56.00
N ARG A 46 -50.88 -103.09 -57.07
CA ARG A 46 -49.72 -103.83 -57.62
C ARG A 46 -48.66 -102.90 -58.20
N ILE A 47 -49.09 -101.82 -58.86
CA ILE A 47 -48.21 -100.83 -59.49
C ILE A 47 -47.42 -100.06 -58.42
N GLN A 48 -48.08 -99.69 -57.31
CA GLN A 48 -47.49 -98.87 -56.25
C GLN A 48 -46.33 -99.56 -55.50
N GLY A 49 -46.34 -100.90 -55.41
CA GLY A 49 -45.34 -101.65 -54.64
C GLY A 49 -43.92 -101.63 -55.22
N ARG A 50 -43.75 -101.75 -56.55
CA ARG A 50 -42.43 -101.91 -57.17
C ARG A 50 -41.61 -100.62 -57.23
N LEU A 51 -42.25 -99.45 -57.28
CA LEU A 51 -41.57 -98.15 -57.38
C LEU A 51 -40.76 -97.80 -56.11
N ASN A 52 -41.16 -98.31 -54.95
CA ASN A 52 -40.67 -97.82 -53.65
C ASN A 52 -39.35 -98.44 -53.17
N HIS A 53 -38.77 -99.42 -53.86
CA HIS A 53 -37.55 -100.10 -53.38
C HIS A 53 -36.28 -99.25 -53.56
N SER A 54 -36.17 -98.50 -54.66
CA SER A 54 -34.98 -97.68 -54.97
C SER A 54 -34.79 -96.47 -54.03
N ASN A 55 -35.84 -96.06 -53.31
CA ASN A 55 -35.79 -94.86 -52.47
C ASN A 55 -35.03 -95.12 -51.16
N LYS A 56 -35.17 -96.31 -50.58
CA LYS A 56 -34.65 -96.67 -49.25
C LYS A 56 -33.12 -96.53 -49.10
N TYR A 57 -32.37 -96.80 -50.16
CA TYR A 57 -30.90 -96.64 -50.14
C TYR A 57 -30.50 -95.15 -50.12
N ASN A 58 -31.18 -94.31 -50.90
CA ASN A 58 -30.94 -92.87 -50.95
C ASN A 58 -31.41 -92.17 -49.67
N GLU A 59 -32.48 -92.66 -49.04
CA GLU A 59 -32.93 -92.22 -47.72
C GLU A 59 -31.83 -92.43 -46.66
N SER A 60 -31.25 -93.63 -46.59
CA SER A 60 -30.17 -93.96 -45.66
C SER A 60 -28.89 -93.10 -45.83
N LEU A 61 -28.48 -92.82 -47.08
CA LEU A 61 -27.34 -91.92 -47.34
C LEU A 61 -27.61 -90.47 -46.90
N ASN A 62 -28.84 -90.00 -47.07
CA ASN A 62 -29.25 -88.67 -46.59
C ASN A 62 -29.31 -88.61 -45.05
N GLU A 63 -29.76 -89.67 -44.39
CA GLU A 63 -29.71 -89.80 -42.93
C GLU A 63 -28.27 -89.77 -42.42
N ALA A 64 -27.35 -90.49 -43.07
CA ALA A 64 -25.92 -90.46 -42.74
C ALA A 64 -25.24 -89.10 -43.02
N SER A 65 -25.77 -88.25 -43.91
CA SER A 65 -25.34 -86.85 -44.02
C SER A 65 -25.86 -86.02 -42.86
N LYS A 66 -27.17 -86.07 -42.58
CA LYS A 66 -27.82 -85.36 -41.47
C LYS A 66 -27.18 -85.69 -40.12
N GLN A 67 -26.83 -86.96 -39.88
CA GLN A 67 -26.13 -87.39 -38.66
C GLN A 67 -24.72 -86.77 -38.57
N ARG A 68 -23.95 -86.73 -39.66
CA ARG A 68 -22.63 -86.07 -39.68
C ARG A 68 -22.73 -84.55 -39.49
N GLU A 69 -23.74 -83.92 -40.07
CA GLU A 69 -24.04 -82.50 -39.87
C GLU A 69 -24.44 -82.20 -38.42
N ALA A 70 -25.29 -83.03 -37.81
CA ALA A 70 -25.66 -82.93 -36.40
C ALA A 70 -24.46 -83.11 -35.45
N MET A 71 -23.62 -84.15 -35.67
CA MET A 71 -22.39 -84.36 -34.90
C MET A 71 -21.40 -83.19 -35.07
N HIS A 72 -21.30 -82.59 -36.26
CA HIS A 72 -20.47 -81.42 -36.53
C HIS A 72 -20.99 -80.15 -35.83
N LEU A 73 -22.32 -79.99 -35.71
CA LEU A 73 -22.94 -78.91 -34.92
C LEU A 73 -22.67 -79.10 -33.42
N GLN A 74 -22.89 -80.31 -32.89
CA GLN A 74 -22.58 -80.68 -31.50
C GLN A 74 -21.09 -80.47 -31.18
N SER A 75 -20.20 -80.90 -32.07
CA SER A 75 -18.74 -80.69 -31.95
C SER A 75 -18.41 -79.20 -31.92
N LYS A 76 -18.99 -78.38 -32.81
CA LYS A 76 -18.84 -76.92 -32.77
C LYS A 76 -19.35 -76.30 -31.48
N GLU A 77 -20.44 -76.82 -30.91
CA GLU A 77 -20.99 -76.34 -29.64
C GLU A 77 -20.09 -76.65 -28.46
N VAL A 78 -19.58 -77.88 -28.36
CA VAL A 78 -18.57 -78.26 -27.35
C VAL A 78 -17.31 -77.39 -27.48
N VAL A 79 -16.83 -77.15 -28.71
CA VAL A 79 -15.64 -76.33 -28.98
C VAL A 79 -15.83 -74.84 -28.66
N LYS A 80 -17.05 -74.29 -28.67
CA LYS A 80 -17.31 -72.90 -28.20
C LYS A 80 -16.89 -72.70 -26.73
N PHE A 81 -17.04 -73.73 -25.90
CA PHE A 81 -16.72 -73.67 -24.47
C PHE A 81 -15.25 -74.01 -24.16
N TRP A 82 -14.46 -74.41 -25.17
CA TRP A 82 -13.04 -74.73 -24.99
C TRP A 82 -12.19 -73.46 -24.91
N SER A 83 -11.82 -73.08 -23.69
CA SER A 83 -10.99 -71.90 -23.36
C SER A 83 -9.64 -71.83 -24.07
N ASN A 84 -9.12 -72.98 -24.53
CA ASN A 84 -7.78 -73.13 -25.06
C ASN A 84 -7.75 -73.10 -26.61
N THR A 85 -8.89 -72.83 -27.25
CA THR A 85 -8.95 -72.57 -28.69
C THR A 85 -8.31 -71.22 -29.03
N ILE A 86 -7.77 -71.08 -30.25
CA ILE A 86 -7.21 -69.81 -30.74
C ILE A 86 -8.25 -68.68 -30.71
N VAL A 87 -9.53 -69.00 -30.90
CA VAL A 87 -10.65 -68.04 -30.80
C VAL A 87 -10.89 -67.63 -29.35
N GLY A 88 -11.01 -68.60 -28.42
CA GLY A 88 -11.20 -68.32 -27.00
C GLY A 88 -10.03 -67.55 -26.37
N GLN A 89 -8.78 -67.87 -26.75
CA GLN A 89 -7.59 -67.13 -26.33
C GLN A 89 -7.59 -65.68 -26.86
N ARG A 90 -8.04 -65.45 -28.10
CA ARG A 90 -8.20 -64.10 -28.66
C ARG A 90 -9.31 -63.33 -27.96
N GLN A 91 -10.45 -63.97 -27.65
CA GLN A 91 -11.55 -63.36 -26.88
C GLN A 91 -11.07 -62.95 -25.48
N LYS A 92 -10.46 -63.88 -24.71
CA LYS A 92 -9.86 -63.56 -23.41
C LYS A 92 -8.83 -62.43 -23.46
N LYS A 93 -8.00 -62.36 -24.51
CA LYS A 93 -7.03 -61.26 -24.68
C LYS A 93 -7.70 -59.92 -25.01
N LEU A 94 -8.83 -59.92 -25.73
CA LEU A 94 -9.63 -58.73 -25.99
C LEU A 94 -10.41 -58.29 -24.74
N GLU A 95 -10.94 -59.22 -23.96
CA GLU A 95 -11.62 -58.98 -22.68
C GLU A 95 -10.65 -58.42 -21.64
N ALA A 96 -9.50 -59.06 -21.44
CA ALA A 96 -8.45 -58.55 -20.55
C ALA A 96 -7.91 -57.18 -21.00
N LYS A 97 -7.87 -56.91 -22.31
CA LYS A 97 -7.53 -55.57 -22.82
C LYS A 97 -8.63 -54.55 -22.52
N LYS A 98 -9.92 -54.88 -22.68
CA LYS A 98 -11.05 -54.00 -22.30
C LYS A 98 -11.01 -53.68 -20.82
N ILE A 99 -10.89 -54.69 -19.96
CA ILE A 99 -10.82 -54.53 -18.50
C ILE A 99 -9.66 -53.61 -18.13
N ARG A 100 -8.47 -53.79 -18.74
CA ARG A 100 -7.34 -52.87 -18.53
C ARG A 100 -7.64 -51.45 -19.01
N GLU A 101 -8.24 -51.28 -20.19
CA GLU A 101 -8.62 -49.96 -20.69
C GLU A 101 -9.77 -49.31 -19.89
N GLU A 102 -10.59 -50.09 -19.21
CA GLU A 102 -11.68 -49.62 -18.32
C GLU A 102 -11.08 -49.16 -16.99
N LEU A 103 -10.22 -49.98 -16.37
CA LEU A 103 -9.43 -49.60 -15.18
C LEU A 103 -8.58 -48.34 -15.43
N GLU A 104 -7.83 -48.28 -16.54
CA GLU A 104 -7.01 -47.10 -16.89
C GLU A 104 -7.85 -45.83 -17.13
N LYS A 105 -9.13 -45.96 -17.51
CA LYS A 105 -10.09 -44.84 -17.59
C LYS A 105 -10.67 -44.49 -16.23
N GLU A 106 -10.78 -45.44 -15.30
CA GLU A 106 -11.24 -45.20 -13.92
C GLU A 106 -10.15 -44.56 -13.06
N GLU A 107 -8.90 -45.01 -13.19
CA GLU A 107 -7.71 -44.36 -12.63
C GLU A 107 -7.61 -42.89 -13.10
N LYS A 108 -7.77 -42.63 -14.41
CA LYS A 108 -7.76 -41.26 -14.95
C LYS A 108 -8.91 -40.41 -14.40
N LYS A 109 -10.14 -40.93 -14.33
CA LYS A 109 -11.26 -40.22 -13.67
C LYS A 109 -10.98 -39.93 -12.19
N GLN A 110 -10.31 -40.83 -11.47
CA GLN A 110 -9.93 -40.59 -10.08
C GLN A 110 -8.91 -39.45 -9.99
N ILE A 111 -7.89 -39.44 -10.85
CA ILE A 111 -6.91 -38.34 -10.97
C ILE A 111 -7.61 -37.02 -11.33
N ASP A 112 -8.51 -37.01 -12.33
CA ASP A 112 -9.29 -35.82 -12.72
C ASP A 112 -10.10 -35.26 -11.53
N ILE A 113 -10.71 -36.16 -10.72
CA ILE A 113 -11.49 -35.80 -9.53
C ILE A 113 -10.58 -35.30 -8.39
N GLU A 114 -9.39 -35.86 -8.21
CA GLU A 114 -8.42 -35.43 -7.20
C GLU A 114 -7.76 -34.10 -7.56
N GLU A 115 -7.38 -33.90 -8.82
CA GLU A 115 -6.87 -32.61 -9.30
C GLU A 115 -7.97 -31.54 -9.22
N ALA A 116 -9.22 -31.84 -9.60
CA ALA A 116 -10.33 -30.91 -9.44
C ALA A 116 -10.55 -30.51 -7.97
N LYS A 117 -10.47 -31.45 -7.02
CA LYS A 117 -10.52 -31.15 -5.58
C LYS A 117 -9.34 -30.29 -5.13
N TYR A 118 -8.12 -30.58 -5.60
CA TYR A 118 -6.92 -29.81 -5.26
C TYR A 118 -6.97 -28.38 -5.82
N GLN A 119 -7.37 -28.21 -7.08
CA GLN A 119 -7.61 -26.90 -7.68
C GLN A 119 -8.72 -26.13 -6.94
N GLU A 120 -9.80 -26.81 -6.53
CA GLU A 120 -10.87 -26.20 -5.73
C GLU A 120 -10.37 -25.76 -4.34
N GLN A 121 -9.54 -26.56 -3.67
CA GLN A 121 -8.91 -26.21 -2.40
C GLN A 121 -7.95 -25.02 -2.54
N MET A 122 -7.10 -25.02 -3.56
CA MET A 122 -6.20 -23.90 -3.87
C MET A 122 -6.99 -22.62 -4.17
N ARG A 123 -8.11 -22.72 -4.91
CA ARG A 123 -9.03 -21.60 -5.16
C ARG A 123 -9.71 -21.12 -3.88
N LYS A 124 -10.17 -22.02 -3.00
CA LYS A 124 -10.75 -21.68 -1.69
C LYS A 124 -9.74 -20.92 -0.82
N ALA A 125 -8.53 -21.47 -0.66
CA ALA A 125 -7.44 -20.84 0.10
C ALA A 125 -7.04 -19.46 -0.47
N ALA A 126 -7.02 -19.30 -1.80
CA ALA A 126 -6.77 -18.00 -2.44
C ALA A 126 -7.88 -16.98 -2.16
N ILE A 127 -9.16 -17.41 -2.20
CA ILE A 127 -10.32 -16.57 -1.87
C ILE A 127 -10.33 -16.21 -0.37
N GLU A 128 -10.00 -17.15 0.51
CA GLU A 128 -9.91 -16.91 1.96
C GLU A 128 -8.77 -15.94 2.29
N LYS A 129 -7.59 -16.11 1.68
CA LYS A 129 -6.49 -15.14 1.79
C LYS A 129 -6.90 -13.75 1.29
N ALA A 130 -7.61 -13.65 0.17
CA ALA A 130 -8.11 -12.38 -0.35
C ALA A 130 -9.12 -11.73 0.61
N LYS A 131 -10.06 -12.50 1.18
CA LYS A 131 -11.02 -12.02 2.20
C LYS A 131 -10.32 -11.51 3.45
N ILE A 132 -9.31 -12.23 3.96
CA ILE A 132 -8.52 -11.81 5.14
C ILE A 132 -7.81 -10.49 4.86
N LEU A 133 -7.19 -10.34 3.68
CA LEU A 133 -6.54 -9.10 3.28
C LEU A 133 -7.53 -7.93 3.13
N GLN A 134 -8.69 -8.15 2.50
CA GLN A 134 -9.75 -7.14 2.40
C GLN A 134 -10.29 -6.72 3.77
N TYR A 135 -10.51 -7.67 4.67
CA TYR A 135 -10.95 -7.41 6.04
C TYR A 135 -9.90 -6.62 6.85
N TYR A 136 -8.62 -6.97 6.73
CA TYR A 136 -7.52 -6.24 7.37
C TYR A 136 -7.30 -4.84 6.77
N GLU A 137 -7.69 -4.62 5.52
CA GLU A 137 -7.63 -3.31 4.87
C GLU A 137 -8.75 -2.36 5.30
N THR A 138 -9.74 -2.82 6.06
CA THR A 138 -10.77 -1.93 6.64
C THR A 138 -10.19 -1.04 7.74
N ASP A 139 -10.59 0.24 7.76
CA ASP A 139 -10.05 1.22 8.73
C ASP A 139 -10.37 0.85 10.19
N ARG A 140 -11.48 0.14 10.40
CA ARG A 140 -11.87 -0.43 11.70
C ARG A 140 -10.84 -1.43 12.21
N VAL A 141 -10.38 -2.33 11.34
CA VAL A 141 -9.37 -3.35 11.69
C VAL A 141 -7.97 -2.74 11.76
N LYS A 142 -7.59 -1.83 10.84
CA LYS A 142 -6.35 -1.05 10.91
C LYS A 142 -6.19 -0.30 12.23
N GLY A 143 -7.24 0.39 12.68
CA GLY A 143 -7.25 1.09 13.97
C GLY A 143 -7.08 0.15 15.16
N PHE A 144 -7.67 -1.04 15.09
CA PHE A 144 -7.50 -2.07 16.12
C PHE A 144 -6.12 -2.74 16.09
N HIS A 145 -5.52 -2.95 14.91
CA HIS A 145 -4.16 -3.47 14.76
C HIS A 145 -3.09 -2.47 15.25
N SER A 146 -3.28 -1.15 15.04
CA SER A 146 -2.38 -0.14 15.59
C SER A 146 -2.46 -0.08 17.13
N ALA A 147 -3.67 -0.26 17.69
CA ALA A 147 -3.86 -0.45 19.13
C ALA A 147 -3.22 -1.76 19.64
N LEU A 148 -3.29 -2.86 18.88
CA LEU A 148 -2.62 -4.12 19.22
C LEU A 148 -1.10 -3.94 19.30
N LEU A 149 -0.48 -3.34 18.28
CA LEU A 149 0.95 -3.01 18.27
C LEU A 149 1.34 -2.17 19.48
N LEU A 150 0.53 -1.19 19.87
CA LEU A 150 0.77 -0.40 21.09
C LEU A 150 0.75 -1.27 22.37
N THR A 151 -0.08 -2.31 22.47
CA THR A 151 -0.03 -3.24 23.62
C THR A 151 1.27 -4.04 23.69
N GLU A 152 1.88 -4.33 22.54
CA GLU A 152 3.16 -5.05 22.47
C GLU A 152 4.31 -4.13 22.86
N VAL A 153 4.35 -2.91 22.30
CA VAL A 153 5.31 -1.86 22.68
C VAL A 153 5.24 -1.51 24.17
N LEU A 154 4.05 -1.49 24.77
CA LEU A 154 3.89 -1.28 26.22
C LEU A 154 4.50 -2.44 27.03
N LYS A 155 4.29 -3.70 26.63
CA LYS A 155 4.90 -4.87 27.29
C LYS A 155 6.41 -4.93 27.11
N GLU A 156 6.94 -4.56 25.95
CA GLU A 156 8.38 -4.38 25.74
C GLU A 156 8.92 -3.25 26.63
N ARG A 157 8.17 -2.17 26.83
CA ARG A 157 8.56 -1.06 27.69
C ARG A 157 8.60 -1.46 29.17
N GLU A 158 7.67 -2.28 29.63
CA GLU A 158 7.69 -2.88 30.97
C GLU A 158 8.96 -3.73 31.16
N ALA A 159 9.30 -4.61 30.19
CA ALA A 159 10.52 -5.41 30.23
C ALA A 159 11.82 -4.56 30.18
N GLN A 160 11.83 -3.43 29.45
CA GLN A 160 12.94 -2.47 29.47
C GLN A 160 13.12 -1.81 30.86
N ILE A 161 12.02 -1.52 31.56
CA ILE A 161 12.03 -0.92 32.90
C ILE A 161 12.57 -1.94 33.92
N GLU A 162 12.10 -3.19 33.89
CA GLU A 162 12.67 -4.27 34.72
C GLU A 162 14.17 -4.45 34.47
N LEU A 163 14.60 -4.47 33.20
CA LEU A 163 16.02 -4.61 32.84
C LEU A 163 16.85 -3.44 33.38
N LYS A 164 16.29 -2.22 33.38
CA LYS A 164 16.94 -1.03 33.94
C LYS A 164 17.04 -1.11 35.47
N GLN A 165 15.98 -1.54 36.16
CA GLN A 165 15.98 -1.75 37.61
C GLN A 165 17.04 -2.77 38.03
N LYS A 166 17.07 -3.94 37.38
CA LYS A 166 18.07 -5.00 37.63
C LYS A 166 19.52 -4.54 37.40
N LYS A 167 19.75 -3.65 36.42
CA LYS A 167 21.06 -3.00 36.20
C LYS A 167 21.40 -1.94 37.28
N GLU A 168 20.42 -1.21 37.79
CA GLU A 168 20.60 -0.29 38.90
C GLU A 168 20.82 -1.01 40.23
N GLU A 169 20.23 -2.19 40.43
CA GLU A 169 20.45 -3.05 41.60
C GLU A 169 21.86 -3.64 41.58
N THR A 170 22.23 -4.36 40.52
CA THR A 170 23.59 -4.93 40.37
C THR A 170 24.71 -3.88 40.40
N SER A 171 24.49 -2.66 39.89
CA SER A 171 25.47 -1.58 40.04
C SER A 171 25.54 -0.99 41.45
N LYS A 172 24.45 -1.00 42.23
CA LYS A 172 24.51 -0.68 43.68
C LYS A 172 25.31 -1.75 44.43
N GLU A 173 25.07 -3.03 44.15
CA GLU A 173 25.82 -4.16 44.74
C GLU A 173 27.33 -4.01 44.50
N VAL A 174 27.76 -3.90 43.24
CA VAL A 174 29.18 -3.69 42.87
C VAL A 174 29.77 -2.44 43.53
N ASN A 175 29.01 -1.34 43.60
CA ASN A 175 29.46 -0.14 44.31
C ASN A 175 29.63 -0.39 45.83
N THR A 176 28.74 -1.16 46.47
CA THR A 176 28.92 -1.53 47.89
C THR A 176 30.12 -2.44 48.10
N GLU A 177 30.37 -3.42 47.22
CA GLU A 177 31.57 -4.26 47.27
C GLU A 177 32.84 -3.42 47.18
N ILE A 178 32.92 -2.52 46.18
CA ILE A 178 34.03 -1.57 46.00
C ILE A 178 34.25 -0.74 47.27
N MET A 179 33.19 -0.20 47.88
CA MET A 179 33.30 0.55 49.14
C MET A 179 33.79 -0.30 50.32
N THR A 180 33.43 -1.59 50.41
CA THR A 180 34.02 -2.49 51.44
C THR A 180 35.50 -2.79 51.17
N LEU A 181 35.91 -2.89 49.90
CA LEU A 181 37.31 -3.09 49.52
C LEU A 181 38.16 -1.83 49.73
N MET A 182 37.58 -0.63 49.61
CA MET A 182 38.25 0.62 50.02
C MET A 182 38.46 0.65 51.54
N LYS A 183 37.40 0.43 52.34
CA LYS A 183 37.51 0.40 53.80
C LYS A 183 38.55 -0.59 54.31
N ARG A 184 38.57 -1.82 53.81
CA ARG A 184 39.60 -2.82 54.16
C ARG A 184 41.03 -2.39 53.83
N LYS A 185 41.23 -1.58 52.78
CA LYS A 185 42.54 -1.01 52.43
C LYS A 185 42.91 0.16 53.34
N GLU A 186 41.95 0.98 53.73
CA GLU A 186 42.14 2.07 54.71
C GLU A 186 42.48 1.50 56.10
N GLU A 187 41.73 0.49 56.55
CA GLU A 187 41.98 -0.28 57.78
C GLU A 187 43.40 -0.87 57.78
N ALA A 188 43.78 -1.61 56.74
CA ALA A 188 45.13 -2.19 56.63
C ALA A 188 46.26 -1.13 56.52
N ALA A 189 45.99 0.03 55.91
CA ALA A 189 46.94 1.14 55.86
C ALA A 189 47.12 1.79 57.24
N LEU A 190 46.04 1.96 58.01
CA LEU A 190 46.07 2.46 59.38
C LEU A 190 46.82 1.49 60.32
N GLU A 191 46.61 0.17 60.20
CA GLU A 191 47.38 -0.84 60.94
C GLU A 191 48.88 -0.75 60.62
N LEU A 192 49.24 -0.64 59.34
CA LEU A 192 50.63 -0.50 58.89
C LEU A 192 51.28 0.79 59.42
N GLU A 193 50.54 1.91 59.46
CA GLU A 193 51.01 3.16 60.03
C GLU A 193 51.18 3.07 61.55
N GLN A 194 50.23 2.45 62.27
CA GLN A 194 50.35 2.19 63.70
C GLN A 194 51.57 1.32 64.03
N GLN A 195 51.81 0.24 63.28
CA GLN A 195 53.00 -0.60 63.43
C GLN A 195 54.30 0.20 63.21
N LYS A 196 54.37 1.02 62.15
CA LYS A 196 55.52 1.89 61.89
C LYS A 196 55.70 2.96 62.97
N ALA A 197 54.61 3.50 63.53
CA ALA A 197 54.66 4.45 64.64
C ALA A 197 55.16 3.79 65.95
N LEU A 198 54.80 2.53 66.19
CA LEU A 198 55.32 1.74 67.31
C LEU A 198 56.81 1.42 67.12
N GLN A 199 57.24 0.98 65.94
CA GLN A 199 58.66 0.77 65.60
C GLN A 199 59.48 2.05 65.84
N ARG A 200 59.07 3.19 65.26
CA ARG A 200 59.72 4.49 65.48
C ARG A 200 59.83 4.87 66.96
N LYS A 201 58.82 4.54 67.79
CA LYS A 201 58.87 4.77 69.25
C LYS A 201 59.92 3.89 69.92
N LEU A 202 59.99 2.60 69.58
CA LEU A 202 60.99 1.66 70.10
C LEU A 202 62.41 2.08 69.67
N ASP A 203 62.61 2.45 68.41
CA ASP A 203 63.90 2.96 67.90
C ASP A 203 64.32 4.26 68.61
N SER A 204 63.36 5.16 68.88
CA SER A 204 63.59 6.41 69.64
C SER A 204 63.94 6.12 71.11
N GLN A 205 63.37 5.08 71.72
CA GLN A 205 63.72 4.65 73.07
C GLN A 205 65.12 4.03 73.11
N ALA A 206 65.43 3.10 72.20
CA ALA A 206 66.73 2.44 72.13
C ALA A 206 67.88 3.42 71.80
N THR A 207 67.64 4.43 70.96
CA THR A 207 68.62 5.50 70.70
C THR A 207 68.79 6.42 71.91
N ALA A 208 67.71 6.79 72.61
CA ALA A 208 67.80 7.55 73.86
C ALA A 208 68.54 6.78 74.98
N GLU A 209 68.43 5.45 75.04
CA GLU A 209 69.19 4.62 75.98
C GLU A 209 70.68 4.55 75.64
N LYS A 210 71.04 4.39 74.36
CA LYS A 210 72.44 4.46 73.89
C LYS A 210 73.06 5.83 74.19
N LEU A 211 72.33 6.92 73.97
CA LEU A 211 72.80 8.27 74.31
C LEU A 211 72.99 8.45 75.83
N LYS A 212 72.14 7.85 76.68
CA LYS A 212 72.34 7.82 78.14
C LYS A 212 73.57 7.00 78.56
N GLN A 213 73.90 5.94 77.84
CA GLN A 213 75.11 5.14 78.08
C GLN A 213 76.36 5.95 77.70
N GLN A 214 76.41 6.51 76.49
CA GLN A 214 77.49 7.38 76.04
C GLN A 214 77.69 8.61 76.94
N ALA A 215 76.62 9.20 77.47
CA ALA A 215 76.71 10.31 78.41
C ALA A 215 77.35 9.92 79.77
N ARG A 216 77.21 8.66 80.19
CA ARG A 216 77.89 8.12 81.38
C ARG A 216 79.36 7.81 81.10
N GLU A 217 79.65 7.18 79.96
CA GLU A 217 81.03 6.88 79.53
C GLU A 217 81.87 8.17 79.44
N ASN A 218 81.36 9.18 78.74
CA ASN A 218 81.99 10.50 78.66
C ASN A 218 82.13 11.22 80.02
N ALA A 219 81.32 10.88 81.03
CA ALA A 219 81.49 11.42 82.38
C ALA A 219 82.66 10.72 83.10
N MET A 220 82.73 9.39 83.03
CA MET A 220 83.86 8.62 83.59
C MET A 220 85.21 9.01 82.95
N ASP A 221 85.23 9.28 81.63
CA ASP A 221 86.45 9.69 80.95
C ASP A 221 86.88 11.12 81.31
N ARG A 222 85.94 12.04 81.57
CA ARG A 222 86.26 13.35 82.17
C ARG A 222 86.80 13.23 83.58
N GLU A 223 86.30 12.31 84.39
CA GLU A 223 86.84 12.04 85.73
C GLU A 223 88.28 11.50 85.65
N ARG A 224 88.58 10.63 84.66
CA ARG A 224 89.94 10.17 84.36
C ARG A 224 90.86 11.32 83.93
N GLU A 225 90.45 12.14 82.97
CA GLU A 225 91.21 13.34 82.56
C GLU A 225 91.53 14.26 83.76
N MET A 226 90.58 14.47 84.66
CA MET A 226 90.73 15.30 85.85
C MET A 226 91.59 14.66 86.96
N LEU A 227 91.91 13.36 86.84
CA LEU A 227 92.90 12.68 87.67
C LEU A 227 94.29 12.75 87.06
N GLU A 228 94.45 12.53 85.75
CA GLU A 228 95.76 12.66 85.09
C GLU A 228 96.29 14.10 85.17
N LYS A 229 95.44 15.11 84.91
CA LYS A 229 95.81 16.54 85.04
C LYS A 229 96.25 16.96 86.44
N LYS A 230 95.94 16.18 87.48
CA LYS A 230 96.47 16.41 88.85
C LYS A 230 97.89 15.87 88.98
N LYS A 231 98.17 14.66 88.47
CA LYS A 231 99.52 14.10 88.43
C LYS A 231 100.47 14.99 87.63
N GLU A 232 100.05 15.42 86.44
CA GLU A 232 100.80 16.37 85.60
C GLU A 232 101.14 17.66 86.38
N ALA A 233 100.19 18.19 87.17
CA ALA A 233 100.41 19.39 87.98
C ALA A 233 101.33 19.16 89.20
N GLU A 234 101.39 17.93 89.74
CA GLU A 234 102.32 17.53 90.80
C GLU A 234 103.74 17.32 90.25
N GLU A 235 103.87 16.67 89.09
CA GLU A 235 105.15 16.52 88.37
C GLU A 235 105.75 17.87 87.94
N LEU A 236 104.91 18.79 87.44
CA LEU A 236 105.34 20.16 87.09
C LEU A 236 105.83 20.97 88.30
N GLN A 237 105.32 20.69 89.51
CA GLN A 237 105.83 21.32 90.74
C GLN A 237 107.23 20.79 91.09
N GLN A 238 107.44 19.48 91.04
CA GLN A 238 108.76 18.87 91.27
C GLN A 238 109.81 19.37 90.27
N LEU A 239 109.44 19.47 88.98
CA LEU A 239 110.32 19.97 87.93
C LEU A 239 110.71 21.45 88.13
N LYS A 240 109.78 22.27 88.65
CA LYS A 240 110.03 23.68 88.97
C LYS A 240 111.04 23.86 90.11
N GLU A 241 111.00 22.99 91.12
CA GLU A 241 111.95 23.02 92.24
C GLU A 241 113.37 22.67 91.79
N LEU A 242 113.52 21.66 90.93
CA LEU A 242 114.80 21.29 90.30
C LEU A 242 115.39 22.44 89.47
N PHE A 243 114.56 23.13 88.68
CA PHE A 243 115.01 24.27 87.86
C PHE A 243 115.50 25.46 88.70
N LEU A 244 114.86 25.73 89.85
CA LEU A 244 115.30 26.79 90.77
C LEU A 244 116.65 26.46 91.42
N TRP A 245 116.89 25.19 91.76
CA TRP A 245 118.18 24.71 92.26
C TRP A 245 119.28 24.85 91.20
N GLU A 246 119.01 24.49 89.95
CA GLU A 246 120.00 24.61 88.87
C GLU A 246 120.35 26.08 88.56
N GLN A 247 119.37 26.99 88.57
CA GLN A 247 119.63 28.43 88.38
C GLN A 247 120.66 28.96 89.38
N ASP A 248 120.58 28.59 90.65
CA ASP A 248 121.46 29.13 91.69
C ASP A 248 122.90 28.60 91.56
N MET A 249 123.05 27.37 91.06
CA MET A 249 124.35 26.83 90.65
C MET A 249 124.91 27.52 89.39
N GLN A 250 124.07 27.91 88.44
CA GLN A 250 124.51 28.68 87.27
C GLN A 250 124.91 30.13 87.60
N LYS A 251 124.27 30.79 88.59
CA LYS A 251 124.68 32.14 89.03
C LYS A 251 126.15 32.16 89.46
N LYS A 252 126.54 31.20 90.31
CA LYS A 252 127.92 31.06 90.82
C LYS A 252 128.95 30.94 89.68
N ARG A 253 128.67 30.10 88.67
CA ARG A 253 129.54 29.98 87.48
C ARG A 253 129.66 31.29 86.69
N LYS A 254 128.58 32.05 86.55
CA LYS A 254 128.54 33.31 85.78
C LYS A 254 129.29 34.47 86.46
N GLU A 255 129.56 34.38 87.77
CA GLU A 255 130.44 35.33 88.47
C GLU A 255 131.92 35.09 88.14
N ASP A 256 132.32 33.83 87.91
CA ASP A 256 133.66 33.49 87.43
C ASP A 256 133.84 33.80 85.93
N GLU A 257 132.86 33.47 85.08
CA GLU A 257 132.93 33.74 83.62
C GLU A 257 133.11 35.23 83.31
N LYS A 258 132.47 36.13 84.08
CA LYS A 258 132.64 37.59 83.94
C LYS A 258 134.09 38.06 84.15
N ARG A 259 134.89 37.34 84.93
CA ARG A 259 136.32 37.67 85.15
C ARG A 259 137.15 37.42 83.88
N ASN A 260 136.75 36.45 83.05
CA ASN A 260 137.42 36.11 81.79
C ASN A 260 136.94 36.96 80.61
N ILE A 261 135.62 37.19 80.45
CA ILE A 261 135.06 37.88 79.26
C ILE A 261 135.60 39.32 79.08
N MET A 262 135.99 39.98 80.17
CA MET A 262 136.62 41.32 80.10
C MET A 262 137.98 41.31 79.38
N GLN A 263 138.62 40.15 79.20
CA GLN A 263 139.89 40.01 78.49
C GLN A 263 139.72 39.92 76.96
N THR A 264 138.60 39.37 76.46
CA THR A 264 138.46 39.00 75.02
C THR A 264 137.75 40.05 74.16
N HIS A 265 136.99 40.98 74.74
CA HIS A 265 136.21 41.95 73.95
C HIS A 265 137.07 42.89 73.08
N MET A 266 138.32 43.12 73.47
CA MET A 266 139.26 44.04 72.79
C MET A 266 139.61 43.67 71.34
N GLU A 267 139.30 42.46 70.88
CA GLU A 267 139.86 41.90 69.63
C GLU A 267 138.96 42.04 68.38
N HIS A 268 137.66 42.29 68.54
CA HIS A 268 136.67 41.79 67.56
C HIS A 268 136.09 42.77 66.51
N ILE A 269 136.39 44.08 66.57
CA ILE A 269 135.54 45.15 65.98
C ILE A 269 135.66 45.37 64.45
N ALA A 270 136.54 44.67 63.72
CA ALA A 270 137.12 45.17 62.46
C ALA A 270 136.41 44.89 61.10
N ASN A 271 135.39 44.02 60.97
CA ASN A 271 135.22 43.19 59.74
C ASN A 271 133.89 43.23 58.91
N ARG A 272 133.01 44.27 58.94
CA ARG A 272 131.55 44.07 58.65
C ARG A 272 130.93 44.25 57.21
N ASP A 273 130.21 45.36 56.91
CA ASP A 273 129.05 45.35 55.97
C ASP A 273 129.32 45.63 54.46
N ILE A 274 128.52 45.03 53.54
CA ILE A 274 128.62 45.26 52.06
C ILE A 274 127.28 45.23 51.25
N ILE A 275 126.37 44.27 51.47
CA ILE A 275 125.92 43.39 50.35
C ILE A 275 124.74 43.74 49.38
N ARG A 276 123.78 44.64 49.67
CA ARG A 276 122.40 44.51 49.09
C ARG A 276 121.99 45.45 47.92
N ALA A 277 121.35 44.87 46.89
CA ALA A 277 120.44 45.45 45.88
C ALA A 277 119.20 44.47 45.68
N ILE A 278 118.31 44.42 44.67
CA ILE A 278 118.29 44.96 43.28
C ILE A 278 116.93 44.99 42.50
N GLU A 279 115.87 44.27 42.92
CA GLU A 279 114.96 43.45 42.04
C GLU A 279 114.17 44.03 40.82
N ALA A 280 112.83 44.25 40.89
CA ALA A 280 111.91 43.82 39.79
C ALA A 280 110.66 44.70 39.42
N GLN A 281 110.09 44.46 38.21
CA GLN A 281 108.90 45.07 37.57
C GLN A 281 108.43 44.18 36.37
N LYS A 282 107.12 44.07 35.96
CA LYS A 282 106.78 43.31 34.71
C LYS A 282 105.39 43.29 33.97
N GLN A 283 104.21 43.67 34.48
CA GLN A 283 103.02 42.78 34.31
C GLN A 283 101.80 43.19 33.43
N GLU A 284 101.42 44.46 33.26
CA GLU A 284 99.98 44.82 33.12
C GLU A 284 99.44 45.17 31.69
N MET A 285 98.62 44.34 31.01
CA MET A 285 98.17 44.60 29.59
C MET A 285 96.79 44.10 29.01
N GLU A 286 95.91 43.30 29.66
CA GLU A 286 95.00 42.37 28.89
C GLU A 286 93.45 42.62 28.69
N GLU A 287 92.74 43.57 29.33
CA GLU A 287 91.28 43.35 29.62
C GLU A 287 90.14 43.72 28.60
N GLU A 288 90.30 44.64 27.63
CA GLU A 288 89.15 45.49 27.18
C GLU A 288 88.04 44.88 26.25
N ARG A 289 88.22 43.72 25.62
CA ARG A 289 87.68 43.48 24.24
C ARG A 289 86.19 43.07 24.04
N ARG A 290 85.30 43.06 25.05
CA ARG A 290 84.13 42.12 25.07
C ARG A 290 82.67 42.64 24.91
N ARG A 291 82.39 43.94 24.67
CA ARG A 291 81.05 44.55 24.95
C ARG A 291 79.98 44.73 23.83
N LEU A 292 80.26 44.51 22.54
CA LEU A 292 79.43 45.12 21.45
C LEU A 292 78.23 44.35 20.88
N TYR A 293 78.13 43.02 21.02
CA TYR A 293 77.29 42.18 20.13
C TYR A 293 75.76 42.16 20.36
N ALA A 294 75.23 42.72 21.46
CA ALA A 294 73.89 42.36 21.95
C ALA A 294 72.67 43.10 21.33
N LYS A 295 72.83 44.30 20.78
CA LYS A 295 71.69 45.23 20.55
C LYS A 295 70.84 45.01 19.28
N ALA A 296 71.21 44.09 18.38
CA ALA A 296 70.59 44.03 17.04
C ALA A 296 69.24 43.26 16.95
N LYS A 297 68.98 42.29 17.84
CA LYS A 297 68.02 41.20 17.55
C LYS A 297 66.53 41.50 17.80
N GLN A 298 66.17 42.62 18.44
CA GLN A 298 64.78 42.87 18.89
C GLN A 298 63.86 43.61 17.90
N LYS A 299 64.36 44.32 16.87
CA LYS A 299 63.51 45.20 16.04
C LYS A 299 62.61 44.48 15.01
N MET A 300 62.89 43.22 14.65
CA MET A 300 62.18 42.54 13.54
C MET A 300 60.82 41.92 13.90
N SER A 301 60.46 41.79 15.19
CA SER A 301 59.28 41.02 15.60
C SER A 301 57.93 41.78 15.54
N LYS A 302 57.92 43.08 15.24
CA LYS A 302 56.70 43.92 15.30
C LYS A 302 56.01 44.18 13.95
N LEU A 303 56.58 43.77 12.81
CA LEU A 303 56.06 44.06 11.46
C LEU A 303 55.30 42.86 10.83
N ARG A 304 54.67 41.99 11.64
CA ARG A 304 54.03 40.76 11.14
C ARG A 304 52.62 40.46 11.67
N LYS A 305 52.01 41.33 12.49
CA LYS A 305 50.64 41.11 13.01
C LYS A 305 49.59 42.01 12.38
N ASP A 306 49.98 43.21 11.95
CA ASP A 306 49.07 44.25 11.50
C ASP A 306 48.64 44.06 10.03
N LYS A 307 48.54 42.80 9.56
CA LYS A 307 48.20 42.44 8.17
C LYS A 307 47.24 41.26 8.02
N GLU A 308 46.57 40.85 9.11
CA GLU A 308 45.53 39.80 9.08
C GLU A 308 44.11 40.41 9.06
N GLU A 309 43.95 41.70 9.36
CA GLU A 309 42.66 42.42 9.32
C GLU A 309 42.13 42.68 7.89
N GLU A 310 42.96 42.46 6.86
CA GLU A 310 42.67 42.78 5.46
C GLU A 310 41.67 41.80 4.80
N ILE A 311 41.46 40.61 5.40
CA ILE A 311 40.68 39.49 4.84
C ILE A 311 39.15 39.67 5.05
N TYR A 312 38.70 40.53 5.96
CA TYR A 312 37.28 40.61 6.36
C TYR A 312 36.34 41.37 5.39
N ARG A 313 36.74 41.56 4.11
CA ARG A 313 36.00 42.40 3.14
C ARG A 313 35.49 41.69 1.87
N GLU A 314 35.82 40.41 1.64
CA GLU A 314 35.51 39.75 0.36
C GLU A 314 34.08 39.16 0.25
N VAL A 315 33.28 39.17 1.31
CA VAL A 315 32.01 38.42 1.41
C VAL A 315 30.78 39.15 0.82
N GLN A 316 30.92 40.38 0.32
CA GLN A 316 29.79 41.27 -0.01
C GLN A 316 29.54 41.57 -1.50
N VAL A 317 30.20 40.89 -2.46
CA VAL A 317 30.15 41.29 -3.89
C VAL A 317 29.50 40.27 -4.84
N HIS A 318 29.21 39.04 -4.41
CA HIS A 318 28.83 37.94 -5.33
C HIS A 318 27.32 37.70 -5.54
N ARG A 319 26.40 38.50 -4.97
CA ARG A 319 24.97 38.09 -4.88
C ARG A 319 23.90 38.91 -5.62
N GLU A 320 24.24 39.98 -6.34
CA GLU A 320 23.20 40.86 -6.93
C GLU A 320 23.61 41.48 -8.27
N LYS A 321 23.66 40.68 -9.35
CA LYS A 321 23.99 41.22 -10.70
C LYS A 321 23.53 40.46 -11.96
N ILE A 322 22.58 39.51 -11.88
CA ILE A 322 22.23 38.66 -13.06
C ILE A 322 20.75 38.70 -13.53
N ILE A 323 19.76 38.95 -12.67
CA ILE A 323 18.34 38.93 -13.11
C ILE A 323 17.81 40.35 -13.34
N ASN A 324 18.34 40.98 -14.40
CA ASN A 324 17.81 42.22 -14.98
C ASN A 324 17.89 42.12 -16.52
N LYS A 325 16.87 41.51 -17.15
CA LYS A 325 16.62 41.52 -18.61
C LYS A 325 15.26 40.88 -18.95
N LEU A 326 14.65 41.31 -20.07
CA LEU A 326 13.27 41.03 -20.50
C LEU A 326 12.25 41.80 -19.63
N THR A 327 11.92 43.08 -19.87
CA THR A 327 11.80 43.90 -21.10
C THR A 327 10.81 43.41 -22.16
N ALA A 328 9.77 44.23 -22.37
CA ALA A 328 8.91 44.39 -23.56
C ALA A 328 7.63 43.52 -23.72
N GLN A 329 6.50 44.16 -23.41
CA GLN A 329 5.33 44.42 -24.29
C GLN A 329 4.55 43.28 -24.96
N GLN A 330 3.23 43.26 -24.75
CA GLN A 330 2.11 43.15 -25.72
C GLN A 330 0.75 43.13 -24.96
N GLU A 331 -0.41 43.62 -25.43
CA GLU A 331 -0.74 44.56 -26.54
C GLU A 331 -2.17 45.16 -26.36
N GLU A 332 -2.80 45.64 -27.47
CA GLU A 332 -4.22 46.06 -27.65
C GLU A 332 -4.69 47.49 -27.23
N LYS A 333 -5.79 48.02 -27.78
CA LYS A 333 -6.07 48.62 -29.13
C LYS A 333 -7.52 49.22 -29.16
N ALA A 334 -7.95 49.96 -30.20
CA ALA A 334 -9.25 50.72 -30.19
C ALA A 334 -9.87 51.08 -31.59
N ASN A 335 -11.18 51.45 -31.62
CA ASN A 335 -11.86 52.53 -32.41
C ASN A 335 -13.19 52.23 -33.20
N ASN A 336 -13.97 53.32 -33.45
CA ASN A 336 -14.88 53.66 -34.60
C ASN A 336 -16.45 53.61 -34.53
N LYS A 337 -17.10 54.27 -35.54
CA LYS A 337 -18.53 54.65 -35.74
C LYS A 337 -18.92 54.83 -37.26
N GLU A 338 -20.18 55.21 -37.56
CA GLU A 338 -20.93 55.34 -38.86
C GLU A 338 -21.13 56.82 -39.33
N GLU A 339 -21.96 57.32 -40.30
CA GLU A 339 -23.07 56.91 -41.23
C GLU A 339 -23.27 58.04 -42.33
N ILE A 340 -24.11 57.91 -43.41
CA ILE A 340 -24.94 58.94 -44.15
C ILE A 340 -25.39 58.51 -45.61
N ILE A 341 -26.68 58.71 -46.03
CA ILE A 341 -27.25 58.77 -47.45
C ILE A 341 -28.82 58.99 -47.46
N ALA A 342 -29.66 59.31 -48.50
CA ALA A 342 -29.71 60.19 -49.73
C ALA A 342 -31.19 60.34 -50.28
N LYS A 343 -31.47 61.02 -51.44
CA LYS A 343 -32.82 61.26 -52.09
C LYS A 343 -32.81 61.57 -53.63
N ALA A 344 -33.94 61.42 -54.39
CA ALA A 344 -34.51 62.30 -55.51
C ALA A 344 -35.13 61.64 -56.82
N ILE A 345 -35.81 62.45 -57.70
CA ILE A 345 -36.22 62.26 -59.17
C ILE A 345 -37.55 61.47 -59.49
N ALA A 346 -38.38 61.61 -60.58
CA ALA A 346 -38.86 62.68 -61.54
C ALA A 346 -40.04 62.17 -62.49
N GLN A 347 -40.70 62.96 -63.39
CA GLN A 347 -41.93 62.57 -64.18
C GLN A 347 -42.32 63.40 -65.50
N GLN A 348 -42.91 62.75 -66.56
CA GLN A 348 -43.93 63.17 -67.61
C GLN A 348 -43.79 64.42 -68.58
N ASP A 349 -44.54 64.71 -69.70
CA ASP A 349 -45.61 64.11 -70.59
C ASP A 349 -45.83 64.84 -71.98
N ALA A 350 -46.70 64.30 -72.90
CA ALA A 350 -47.84 64.95 -73.66
C ALA A 350 -47.92 65.19 -75.22
N LYS A 351 -48.93 64.54 -75.88
CA LYS A 351 -49.89 64.95 -77.00
C LYS A 351 -49.37 65.34 -78.41
N LEU A 352 -50.02 65.14 -79.61
CA LEU A 352 -51.30 64.59 -80.17
C LEU A 352 -52.51 65.54 -80.47
N ALA A 353 -53.14 65.49 -81.69
CA ALA A 353 -54.36 66.26 -82.10
C ALA A 353 -55.28 65.75 -83.28
N GLN A 354 -55.18 66.26 -84.53
CA GLN A 354 -56.33 66.46 -85.47
C GLN A 354 -56.55 65.41 -86.62
N GLN A 355 -57.64 64.62 -86.59
CA GLN A 355 -58.19 63.86 -87.75
C GLN A 355 -59.70 63.56 -87.55
N HIS A 356 -60.63 64.16 -88.31
CA HIS A 356 -62.06 64.00 -87.98
C HIS A 356 -63.11 63.73 -89.09
N ASP A 357 -63.19 64.46 -90.19
CA ASP A 357 -64.53 64.68 -90.81
C ASP A 357 -64.95 63.77 -91.99
N GLU A 358 -64.09 62.87 -92.50
CA GLU A 358 -64.49 61.86 -93.51
C GLU A 358 -65.50 60.79 -93.02
N LYS A 359 -65.98 60.92 -91.77
CA LYS A 359 -66.79 59.92 -91.06
C LYS A 359 -68.30 59.99 -91.37
N GLU A 360 -68.76 61.04 -92.04
CA GLU A 360 -70.18 61.38 -92.17
C GLU A 360 -70.92 60.50 -93.22
N ALA A 361 -70.49 60.52 -94.48
CA ALA A 361 -71.22 59.88 -95.59
C ALA A 361 -71.32 58.34 -95.48
N LYS A 362 -70.35 57.69 -94.82
CA LYS A 362 -70.36 56.25 -94.53
C LYS A 362 -71.53 55.82 -93.62
N ARG A 363 -72.21 56.75 -92.93
CA ARG A 363 -73.27 56.42 -91.96
C ARG A 363 -74.57 55.92 -92.59
N MET A 364 -75.07 56.53 -93.67
CA MET A 364 -76.47 56.29 -94.07
C MET A 364 -76.73 54.88 -94.58
N ALA A 365 -75.93 54.38 -95.54
CA ALA A 365 -76.05 52.99 -96.02
C ALA A 365 -75.69 51.94 -94.94
N MET A 366 -75.01 52.36 -93.88
CA MET A 366 -74.77 51.54 -92.69
C MET A 366 -76.08 51.28 -91.93
N LEU A 367 -77.03 52.23 -91.89
CA LEU A 367 -78.20 52.19 -91.01
C LEU A 367 -79.19 51.04 -91.30
N ASP A 368 -79.43 50.71 -92.58
CA ASP A 368 -80.40 49.67 -92.95
C ASP A 368 -79.81 48.25 -92.86
N SER A 369 -78.51 48.11 -93.17
CA SER A 369 -77.73 46.92 -92.82
C SER A 369 -77.70 46.73 -91.30
N ILE A 370 -77.47 47.81 -90.54
CA ILE A 370 -77.62 47.85 -89.09
C ILE A 370 -79.04 47.46 -88.64
N ALA A 371 -80.11 47.79 -89.38
CA ALA A 371 -81.48 47.51 -88.96
C ALA A 371 -81.80 46.00 -88.99
N SER A 372 -81.51 45.32 -90.10
CA SER A 372 -81.68 43.86 -90.19
C SER A 372 -80.70 43.11 -89.29
N HIS A 373 -79.44 43.56 -89.23
CA HIS A 373 -78.45 43.06 -88.27
C HIS A 373 -78.90 43.26 -86.81
N ARG A 374 -79.56 44.37 -86.46
CA ARG A 374 -80.12 44.61 -85.11
C ARG A 374 -81.20 43.61 -84.73
N GLU A 375 -81.99 43.09 -85.66
CA GLU A 375 -83.06 42.15 -85.34
C GLU A 375 -82.53 40.72 -85.18
N ALA A 376 -81.60 40.30 -86.05
CA ALA A 376 -80.85 39.06 -85.87
C ALA A 376 -80.02 39.10 -84.57
N MET A 377 -79.29 40.20 -84.33
CA MET A 377 -78.58 40.43 -83.07
C MET A 377 -79.52 40.42 -81.87
N ARG A 378 -80.74 40.97 -81.95
CA ARG A 378 -81.70 40.93 -80.83
C ARG A 378 -82.09 39.50 -80.49
N GLN A 379 -82.35 38.65 -81.48
CA GLN A 379 -82.68 37.24 -81.25
C GLN A 379 -81.47 36.43 -80.75
N GLU A 380 -80.28 36.70 -81.29
CA GLU A 380 -79.03 36.07 -80.84
C GLU A 380 -78.64 36.55 -79.43
N GLN A 381 -78.88 37.82 -79.09
CA GLN A 381 -78.75 38.37 -77.74
C GLN A 381 -79.77 37.74 -76.81
N GLU A 382 -81.04 37.63 -77.19
CA GLU A 382 -82.07 36.95 -76.39
C GLU A 382 -81.79 35.46 -76.17
N GLN A 383 -81.02 34.79 -77.04
CA GLN A 383 -80.57 33.42 -76.82
C GLN A 383 -79.34 33.39 -75.91
N LYS A 384 -78.33 34.21 -76.19
CA LYS A 384 -77.13 34.36 -75.34
C LYS A 384 -77.47 34.80 -73.92
N GLU A 385 -78.42 35.71 -73.72
CA GLU A 385 -78.90 36.11 -72.39
C GLU A 385 -79.54 34.94 -71.63
N LYS A 386 -80.25 34.03 -72.33
CA LYS A 386 -80.84 32.83 -71.72
C LYS A 386 -79.75 31.79 -71.38
N GLU A 387 -78.77 31.61 -72.25
CA GLU A 387 -77.60 30.76 -72.00
C GLU A 387 -76.72 31.33 -70.88
N ASP A 388 -76.43 32.63 -70.88
CA ASP A 388 -75.70 33.36 -69.83
C ASP A 388 -76.44 33.32 -68.49
N LEU A 389 -77.78 33.40 -68.49
CA LEU A 389 -78.59 33.19 -67.28
C LEU A 389 -78.46 31.76 -66.75
N GLN A 390 -78.50 30.75 -67.62
CA GLN A 390 -78.30 29.34 -67.22
C GLN A 390 -76.86 29.10 -66.71
N ASN A 391 -75.85 29.53 -67.48
CA ASN A 391 -74.44 29.50 -67.11
C ASN A 391 -74.18 30.24 -65.79
N ALA A 392 -74.83 31.38 -65.54
CA ALA A 392 -74.71 32.11 -64.28
C ALA A 392 -75.35 31.37 -63.09
N ILE A 393 -76.50 30.70 -63.30
CA ILE A 393 -77.15 29.86 -62.29
C ILE A 393 -76.29 28.63 -61.98
N GLU A 394 -75.76 27.96 -63.00
CA GLU A 394 -74.87 26.80 -62.84
C GLU A 394 -73.55 27.20 -62.15
N LEU A 395 -72.90 28.29 -62.58
CA LEU A 395 -71.70 28.84 -61.94
C LEU A 395 -71.97 29.25 -60.48
N LEU A 396 -73.16 29.77 -60.18
CA LEU A 396 -73.58 30.14 -58.82
C LEU A 396 -73.86 28.91 -57.95
N ASN A 397 -74.37 27.82 -58.53
CA ASN A 397 -74.55 26.55 -57.81
C ASN A 397 -73.21 25.83 -57.60
N ALA A 398 -72.34 25.78 -58.62
CA ALA A 398 -70.99 25.25 -58.52
C ALA A 398 -70.14 26.01 -57.46
N LYS A 399 -70.30 27.34 -57.36
CA LYS A 399 -69.73 28.14 -56.25
C LYS A 399 -70.26 27.71 -54.89
N LYS A 400 -71.60 27.62 -54.71
CA LYS A 400 -72.20 27.14 -53.45
C LYS A 400 -71.72 25.74 -53.05
N GLU A 401 -71.51 24.85 -54.01
CA GLU A 401 -71.01 23.50 -53.75
C GLU A 401 -69.52 23.49 -53.41
N ALA A 402 -68.71 24.29 -54.10
CA ALA A 402 -67.30 24.50 -53.75
C ALA A 402 -67.16 25.12 -52.34
N ASP A 403 -68.01 26.08 -51.98
CA ASP A 403 -68.05 26.71 -50.65
C ASP A 403 -68.44 25.71 -49.55
N ARG A 404 -69.45 24.85 -49.80
CA ARG A 404 -69.83 23.74 -48.89
C ARG A 404 -68.65 22.78 -48.68
N ILE A 405 -68.06 22.28 -49.77
CA ILE A 405 -66.91 21.36 -49.72
C ILE A 405 -65.72 22.01 -49.02
N PHE A 406 -65.50 23.33 -49.21
CA PHE A 406 -64.47 24.07 -48.51
C PHE A 406 -64.74 24.14 -46.99
N ILE A 407 -65.97 24.47 -46.57
CA ILE A 407 -66.36 24.54 -45.16
C ILE A 407 -66.24 23.16 -44.50
N GLU A 408 -66.72 22.10 -45.14
CA GLU A 408 -66.57 20.72 -44.66
C GLU A 408 -65.10 20.31 -44.53
N LYS A 409 -64.27 20.64 -45.53
CA LYS A 409 -62.82 20.38 -45.50
C LYS A 409 -62.10 21.16 -44.39
N GLN A 410 -62.50 22.40 -44.11
CA GLN A 410 -61.98 23.17 -42.98
C GLN A 410 -62.43 22.58 -41.63
N HIS A 411 -63.69 22.13 -41.53
CA HIS A 411 -64.20 21.47 -40.32
C HIS A 411 -63.46 20.15 -40.04
N LEU A 412 -63.30 19.30 -41.06
CA LEU A 412 -62.53 18.06 -40.97
C LEU A 412 -61.05 18.32 -40.62
N LYS A 413 -60.43 19.37 -41.17
CA LYS A 413 -59.08 19.78 -40.77
C LYS A 413 -59.02 20.22 -39.30
N ALA A 414 -60.00 20.99 -38.84
CA ALA A 414 -60.10 21.44 -37.45
C ALA A 414 -60.43 20.31 -36.46
N GLN A 415 -61.15 19.26 -36.90
CA GLN A 415 -61.33 18.02 -36.12
C GLN A 415 -60.02 17.26 -35.99
N LYS A 416 -59.32 16.99 -37.10
CA LYS A 416 -58.02 16.32 -37.08
C LYS A 416 -57.01 17.05 -36.20
N MET A 417 -56.86 18.37 -36.32
CA MET A 417 -55.97 19.14 -35.44
C MET A 417 -56.33 19.06 -33.95
N LYS A 418 -57.60 18.80 -33.58
CA LYS A 418 -58.02 18.54 -32.20
C LYS A 418 -57.73 17.10 -31.75
N GLU A 419 -57.80 16.13 -32.67
CA GLU A 419 -57.48 14.72 -32.44
C GLU A 419 -55.96 14.50 -32.33
N ASP A 420 -55.18 15.13 -33.22
CA ASP A 420 -53.72 15.23 -33.17
C ASP A 420 -53.28 15.89 -31.84
N GLY A 421 -53.93 16.99 -31.46
CA GLY A 421 -53.66 17.68 -30.19
C GLY A 421 -53.97 16.83 -28.94
N ARG A 422 -55.05 16.03 -28.96
CA ARG A 422 -55.39 15.09 -27.89
C ARG A 422 -54.40 13.94 -27.79
N THR A 423 -54.10 13.28 -28.90
CA THR A 423 -53.14 12.16 -28.90
C THR A 423 -51.74 12.60 -28.45
N LEU A 424 -51.31 13.80 -28.85
CA LEU A 424 -50.07 14.43 -28.36
C LEU A 424 -50.12 14.76 -26.86
N GLN A 425 -51.27 15.22 -26.34
CA GLN A 425 -51.47 15.41 -24.89
C GLN A 425 -51.40 14.07 -24.14
N ASP A 426 -52.07 13.03 -24.63
CA ASP A 426 -52.07 11.69 -24.02
C ASP A 426 -50.66 11.08 -24.02
N LEU A 427 -49.89 11.26 -25.10
CA LEU A 427 -48.48 10.86 -25.17
C LEU A 427 -47.63 11.56 -24.10
N TYR A 428 -47.82 12.88 -23.88
CA TYR A 428 -47.11 13.58 -22.80
C TYR A 428 -47.56 13.14 -21.41
N VAL A 429 -48.85 12.86 -21.19
CA VAL A 429 -49.36 12.31 -19.93
C VAL A 429 -48.72 10.95 -19.63
N ASN A 430 -48.63 10.07 -20.63
CA ASN A 430 -47.97 8.77 -20.53
C ASN A 430 -46.47 8.90 -20.25
N GLN A 431 -45.75 9.80 -20.95
CA GLN A 431 -44.33 10.06 -20.69
C GLN A 431 -44.09 10.61 -19.27
N MET A 432 -44.95 11.50 -18.77
CA MET A 432 -44.88 11.98 -17.38
C MET A 432 -45.16 10.86 -16.36
N ALA A 433 -46.12 9.98 -16.63
CA ALA A 433 -46.41 8.82 -15.79
C ALA A 433 -45.23 7.84 -15.76
N GLU A 434 -44.65 7.51 -16.92
CA GLU A 434 -43.43 6.70 -17.02
C GLU A 434 -42.25 7.31 -16.25
N LYS A 435 -42.00 8.62 -16.42
CA LYS A 435 -40.89 9.31 -15.74
C LYS A 435 -41.05 9.23 -14.22
N ARG A 436 -42.26 9.49 -13.71
CA ARG A 436 -42.59 9.35 -12.27
C ARG A 436 -42.45 7.92 -11.78
N ALA A 437 -42.86 6.93 -12.56
CA ALA A 437 -42.69 5.51 -12.22
C ALA A 437 -41.21 5.11 -12.15
N LYS A 438 -40.39 5.58 -13.11
CA LYS A 438 -38.93 5.37 -13.13
C LYS A 438 -38.25 6.06 -11.94
N GLU A 439 -38.63 7.30 -11.61
CA GLU A 439 -38.15 8.02 -10.43
C GLU A 439 -38.51 7.30 -9.11
N GLN A 440 -39.74 6.77 -9.00
CA GLN A 440 -40.15 5.97 -7.84
C GLN A 440 -39.40 4.63 -7.75
N GLN A 441 -39.12 3.97 -8.88
CA GLN A 441 -38.31 2.75 -8.91
C GLN A 441 -36.86 3.03 -8.48
N ILE A 442 -36.24 4.09 -8.98
CA ILE A 442 -34.89 4.51 -8.58
C ILE A 442 -34.85 4.82 -7.08
N ARG A 443 -35.83 5.58 -6.56
CA ARG A 443 -35.89 5.90 -5.12
C ARG A 443 -36.09 4.66 -4.23
N LYS A 444 -36.87 3.67 -4.69
CA LYS A 444 -36.97 2.37 -4.00
C LYS A 444 -35.65 1.62 -4.04
N GLN A 445 -35.01 1.53 -5.21
CA GLN A 445 -33.70 0.88 -5.36
C GLN A 445 -32.61 1.55 -4.49
N GLN A 446 -32.64 2.87 -4.31
CA GLN A 446 -31.74 3.59 -3.39
C GLN A 446 -31.98 3.16 -1.94
N LEU A 447 -33.22 3.17 -1.46
CA LEU A 447 -33.57 2.68 -0.12
C LEU A 447 -33.24 1.18 0.07
N ASP A 448 -33.48 0.37 -0.96
CA ASP A 448 -33.15 -1.07 -0.99
C ASP A 448 -31.63 -1.34 -1.03
N LEU A 449 -30.79 -0.34 -1.36
CA LEU A 449 -29.33 -0.40 -1.29
C LEU A 449 -28.81 0.16 0.03
N GLU A 450 -29.36 1.28 0.50
CA GLU A 450 -29.05 1.88 1.81
C GLU A 450 -29.32 0.90 2.96
N THR A 451 -30.46 0.21 2.93
CA THR A 451 -30.81 -0.85 3.90
C THR A 451 -29.82 -2.02 3.87
N LYS A 452 -29.53 -2.57 2.69
CA LYS A 452 -28.55 -3.66 2.54
C LYS A 452 -27.14 -3.26 2.96
N ASN A 453 -26.72 -2.02 2.69
CA ASN A 453 -25.43 -1.50 3.12
C ASN A 453 -25.39 -1.37 4.66
N ALA A 454 -26.47 -0.92 5.30
CA ALA A 454 -26.57 -0.88 6.75
C ALA A 454 -26.55 -2.29 7.39
N GLU A 455 -27.24 -3.26 6.78
CA GLU A 455 -27.20 -4.67 7.19
C GLU A 455 -25.78 -5.26 7.07
N LEU A 456 -25.08 -5.00 5.96
CA LEU A 456 -23.69 -5.43 5.77
C LEU A 456 -22.75 -4.82 6.83
N ILE A 457 -22.83 -3.50 7.07
CA ILE A 457 -22.00 -2.83 8.09
C ILE A 457 -22.28 -3.37 9.49
N ALA A 458 -23.55 -3.68 9.82
CA ALA A 458 -23.91 -4.30 11.10
C ALA A 458 -23.32 -5.73 11.23
N VAL A 459 -23.35 -6.52 10.16
CA VAL A 459 -22.74 -7.87 10.12
C VAL A 459 -21.21 -7.79 10.22
N GLU A 460 -20.57 -6.82 9.57
CA GLU A 460 -19.13 -6.56 9.64
C GLU A 460 -18.70 -6.12 11.05
N GLU A 461 -19.43 -5.22 11.70
CA GLU A 461 -19.13 -4.82 13.09
C GLU A 461 -19.36 -5.99 14.08
N ILE A 462 -20.34 -6.87 13.84
CA ILE A 462 -20.49 -8.10 14.64
C ILE A 462 -19.28 -9.04 14.47
N GLN A 463 -18.79 -9.23 13.24
CA GLN A 463 -17.58 -10.02 12.97
C GLN A 463 -16.35 -9.37 13.62
N PHE A 464 -16.22 -8.05 13.51
CA PHE A 464 -15.17 -7.27 14.15
C PHE A 464 -15.19 -7.43 15.67
N GLN A 465 -16.35 -7.29 16.32
CA GLN A 465 -16.47 -7.45 17.77
C GLN A 465 -16.17 -8.88 18.24
N GLN A 466 -16.46 -9.91 17.44
CA GLN A 466 -16.05 -11.29 17.73
C GLN A 466 -14.53 -11.50 17.60
N TYR A 467 -13.91 -10.90 16.59
CA TYR A 467 -12.46 -10.93 16.39
C TYR A 467 -11.73 -10.13 17.49
N ALA A 468 -12.18 -8.91 17.77
CA ALA A 468 -11.62 -8.01 18.76
C ALA A 468 -11.64 -8.61 20.16
N LYS A 469 -12.74 -9.28 20.56
CA LYS A 469 -12.82 -10.04 21.81
C LYS A 469 -11.71 -11.09 21.91
N LYS A 470 -11.59 -12.01 20.93
CA LYS A 470 -10.55 -13.04 20.91
C LYS A 470 -9.11 -12.48 21.02
N VAL A 471 -8.85 -11.31 20.42
CA VAL A 471 -7.55 -10.63 20.52
C VAL A 471 -7.36 -9.95 21.88
N ILE A 472 -8.40 -9.37 22.47
CA ILE A 472 -8.38 -8.84 23.84
C ILE A 472 -8.15 -9.99 24.84
N ASP A 473 -8.89 -11.08 24.71
CA ASP A 473 -8.82 -12.26 25.58
C ASP A 473 -7.39 -12.82 25.59
N THR A 474 -6.83 -13.14 24.42
CA THR A 474 -5.43 -13.63 24.31
C THR A 474 -4.40 -12.59 24.75
N ALA A 475 -4.68 -11.29 24.65
CA ALA A 475 -3.83 -10.25 25.21
C ALA A 475 -3.90 -10.20 26.75
N THR A 476 -5.06 -10.44 27.38
CA THR A 476 -5.19 -10.57 28.84
C THR A 476 -4.49 -11.84 29.37
N GLU A 477 -4.63 -12.98 28.68
CA GLU A 477 -3.92 -14.22 29.01
C GLU A 477 -2.40 -14.01 28.93
N ALA A 478 -1.93 -13.31 27.89
CA ALA A 478 -0.52 -12.93 27.73
C ALA A 478 -0.06 -11.82 28.69
N LYS A 479 -0.92 -11.34 29.60
CA LYS A 479 -0.67 -10.23 30.54
C LYS A 479 -0.13 -8.96 29.86
N LYS A 480 -0.64 -8.63 28.67
CA LYS A 480 -0.40 -7.35 27.99
C LYS A 480 -1.34 -6.28 28.55
N ASN A 481 -0.95 -5.01 28.50
CA ASN A 481 -1.84 -3.90 28.79
C ASN A 481 -2.92 -3.79 27.68
N THR A 482 -4.16 -4.17 27.98
CA THR A 482 -5.27 -4.21 27.00
C THR A 482 -6.05 -2.92 26.84
N TYR A 483 -5.72 -1.84 27.59
CA TYR A 483 -6.43 -0.56 27.51
C TYR A 483 -6.52 0.03 26.07
N PRO A 484 -5.45 0.00 25.24
CA PRO A 484 -5.53 0.43 23.84
C PRO A 484 -6.57 -0.36 23.02
N LEU A 485 -6.60 -1.69 23.17
CA LEU A 485 -7.53 -2.59 22.47
C LEU A 485 -8.97 -2.33 22.89
N LEU A 486 -9.22 -2.17 24.20
CA LEU A 486 -10.54 -1.87 24.74
C LEU A 486 -11.07 -0.52 24.24
N LYS A 487 -10.20 0.50 24.13
CA LYS A 487 -10.56 1.79 23.53
C LYS A 487 -10.92 1.61 22.05
N ALA A 488 -10.02 1.04 21.25
CA ALA A 488 -10.24 0.86 19.81
C ALA A 488 -11.49 0.01 19.52
N ALA A 489 -11.72 -1.07 20.27
CA ALA A 489 -12.93 -1.88 20.15
C ALA A 489 -14.21 -1.08 20.44
N ARG A 490 -14.17 -0.11 21.36
CA ARG A 490 -15.31 0.75 21.71
C ARG A 490 -15.60 1.87 20.69
N ASP A 491 -14.61 2.33 19.92
CA ASP A 491 -14.75 3.55 19.11
C ASP A 491 -15.73 3.47 17.92
N GLY A 492 -16.29 2.31 17.58
CA GLY A 492 -17.34 2.11 16.55
C GLY A 492 -16.86 2.24 15.09
N SER A 493 -17.72 1.88 14.14
CA SER A 493 -17.44 2.08 12.69
C SER A 493 -17.82 3.49 12.23
N GLY A 494 -17.08 4.05 11.27
CA GLY A 494 -17.27 5.42 10.77
C GLY A 494 -16.49 6.53 11.52
N GLY A 495 -15.81 6.21 12.63
CA GLY A 495 -14.78 7.07 13.25
C GLY A 495 -15.26 8.40 13.85
N GLY A 496 -16.56 8.67 13.90
CA GLY A 496 -17.11 9.90 14.47
C GLY A 496 -17.04 9.96 15.99
N LEU A 497 -17.29 11.14 16.57
CA LEU A 497 -17.33 11.32 18.02
C LEU A 497 -18.68 10.98 18.68
N GLY A 498 -19.78 10.85 17.90
CA GLY A 498 -21.15 10.69 18.42
C GLY A 498 -21.43 9.43 19.25
N PRO A 499 -22.64 9.30 19.84
CA PRO A 499 -23.14 8.04 20.39
C PRO A 499 -23.26 6.96 19.31
N ILE A 500 -23.08 5.69 19.71
CA ILE A 500 -23.04 4.54 18.79
C ILE A 500 -24.46 4.00 18.58
N PHE A 501 -24.90 3.86 17.34
CA PHE A 501 -26.18 3.28 16.94
C PHE A 501 -25.94 2.11 15.97
N GLY A 502 -26.41 0.90 16.33
CA GLY A 502 -26.28 -0.29 15.47
C GLY A 502 -24.83 -0.72 15.19
N GLY A 503 -23.86 -0.24 15.98
CA GLY A 503 -22.41 -0.45 15.74
C GLY A 503 -21.72 0.72 15.01
N VAL A 504 -22.49 1.52 14.28
CA VAL A 504 -22.00 2.73 13.60
C VAL A 504 -21.90 3.89 14.59
N ARG A 505 -20.82 4.67 14.50
CA ARG A 505 -20.60 5.88 15.29
C ARG A 505 -20.66 7.12 14.37
N PRO A 506 -21.84 7.73 14.19
CA PRO A 506 -22.03 8.83 13.26
C PRO A 506 -21.18 10.07 13.58
N SER A 507 -20.70 10.70 12.50
CA SER A 507 -20.03 11.99 12.51
C SER A 507 -21.04 13.13 12.45
N TYR A 508 -21.43 13.68 13.60
CA TYR A 508 -22.19 14.93 13.63
C TYR A 508 -21.25 16.10 13.30
N LEU A 509 -21.53 16.81 12.21
CA LEU A 509 -20.76 17.98 11.77
C LEU A 509 -21.52 19.27 12.11
N VAL A 510 -20.80 20.38 12.26
CA VAL A 510 -21.38 21.73 12.31
C VAL A 510 -22.01 22.05 10.93
N GLN A 511 -23.08 22.85 10.90
CA GLN A 511 -23.76 23.25 9.65
C GLN A 511 -23.00 24.31 8.83
N ASP A 512 -21.94 24.89 9.40
CA ASP A 512 -21.11 25.92 8.78
C ASP A 512 -20.11 25.31 7.77
N GLU A 513 -19.60 26.14 6.86
CA GLU A 513 -18.60 25.78 5.84
C GLU A 513 -17.31 25.15 6.38
N THR A 514 -17.06 25.28 7.69
CA THR A 514 -15.89 24.69 8.37
C THR A 514 -15.87 23.15 8.35
N GLY A 515 -17.04 22.49 8.24
CA GLY A 515 -17.17 21.03 8.23
C GLY A 515 -16.65 20.33 9.50
N VAL A 516 -16.40 21.07 10.58
CA VAL A 516 -15.80 20.53 11.81
C VAL A 516 -16.77 19.58 12.50
N GLN A 517 -16.23 18.51 13.09
CA GLN A 517 -17.02 17.57 13.89
C GLN A 517 -17.40 18.18 15.24
N LEU A 518 -18.68 18.09 15.60
CA LEU A 518 -19.18 18.51 16.90
C LEU A 518 -18.51 17.68 18.03
N PRO A 519 -17.94 18.32 19.07
CA PRO A 519 -17.29 17.59 20.16
C PRO A 519 -18.27 16.72 20.94
N SER A 520 -17.81 15.53 21.35
CA SER A 520 -18.56 14.68 22.28
C SER A 520 -18.47 15.23 23.71
N TYR A 521 -19.31 16.21 24.03
CA TYR A 521 -19.47 16.77 25.38
C TYR A 521 -20.11 15.76 26.34
N VAL A 522 -19.32 14.78 26.76
CA VAL A 522 -19.62 13.83 27.84
C VAL A 522 -18.45 13.83 28.83
N GLY A 523 -18.25 14.99 29.47
CA GLY A 523 -17.36 15.20 30.61
C GLY A 523 -18.15 15.71 31.82
N GLY A 524 -17.54 15.65 33.01
CA GLY A 524 -18.22 16.03 34.28
C GLY A 524 -18.79 17.45 34.27
N GLU A 525 -18.11 18.40 33.66
CA GLU A 525 -18.56 19.80 33.54
C GLU A 525 -19.78 19.95 32.61
N SER A 526 -19.88 19.12 31.57
CA SER A 526 -21.09 19.06 30.73
C SER A 526 -22.22 18.26 31.37
N GLN A 527 -21.96 17.52 32.45
CA GLN A 527 -22.97 16.81 33.22
C GLN A 527 -23.92 17.79 33.93
N ASP A 528 -23.39 18.85 34.55
CA ASP A 528 -24.19 19.90 35.20
C ASP A 528 -25.05 20.66 34.18
N VAL A 529 -24.46 21.05 33.05
CA VAL A 529 -25.18 21.70 31.93
C VAL A 529 -26.23 20.75 31.35
N LYS A 530 -26.00 19.44 31.40
CA LYS A 530 -26.97 18.44 30.95
C LYS A 530 -28.11 18.26 31.94
N ASP A 531 -27.86 18.13 33.25
CA ASP A 531 -28.90 18.03 34.28
C ASP A 531 -29.74 19.32 34.41
N LEU A 532 -29.17 20.49 34.07
CA LEU A 532 -29.90 21.77 33.92
C LEU A 532 -30.86 21.82 32.73
N ASN A 533 -30.84 20.82 31.82
CA ASN A 533 -31.66 20.78 30.61
C ASN A 533 -32.50 19.48 30.50
N GLU A 534 -31.94 18.32 30.84
CA GLU A 534 -32.67 17.05 31.05
C GLU A 534 -33.44 17.08 32.37
N THR A 535 -34.47 17.92 32.43
CA THR A 535 -35.49 17.84 33.49
C THR A 535 -36.12 16.44 33.49
N ARG A 536 -35.90 15.66 34.56
CA ARG A 536 -36.45 14.31 34.72
C ARG A 536 -37.99 14.28 34.74
N ASP A 537 -38.62 15.42 34.94
CA ASP A 537 -40.06 15.64 34.84
C ASP A 537 -40.45 16.19 33.46
N ILE A 538 -41.19 15.38 32.70
CA ILE A 538 -41.72 15.70 31.36
C ILE A 538 -42.63 16.94 31.39
N GLN A 539 -43.26 17.26 32.53
CA GLN A 539 -44.11 18.45 32.66
C GLN A 539 -43.29 19.75 32.73
N GLN A 540 -42.04 19.70 33.21
CA GLN A 540 -41.17 20.87 33.30
C GLN A 540 -40.52 21.19 31.95
N SER A 541 -40.04 20.18 31.22
CA SER A 541 -39.55 20.34 29.85
C SER A 541 -40.63 20.85 28.90
N LYS A 542 -41.86 20.32 28.97
CA LYS A 542 -43.03 20.85 28.25
C LYS A 542 -43.22 22.36 28.47
N LYS A 543 -43.33 22.79 29.73
CA LYS A 543 -43.53 24.21 30.09
C LYS A 543 -42.38 25.09 29.59
N ARG A 544 -41.13 24.64 29.70
CA ARG A 544 -39.95 25.37 29.21
C ARG A 544 -39.90 25.48 27.69
N LEU A 545 -40.49 24.54 26.97
CA LEU A 545 -40.68 24.55 25.51
C LEU A 545 -41.98 25.27 25.07
N GLY A 546 -42.70 25.93 25.99
CA GLY A 546 -43.93 26.67 25.68
C GLY A 546 -45.20 25.82 25.54
N PHE A 547 -45.13 24.50 25.78
CA PHE A 547 -46.31 23.64 25.81
C PHE A 547 -47.02 23.78 27.15
N THR A 548 -48.05 24.63 27.19
CA THR A 548 -48.88 24.89 28.38
C THR A 548 -50.13 24.00 28.43
N TRP A 549 -49.97 22.70 28.16
CA TRP A 549 -51.02 21.67 28.16
C TRP A 549 -50.52 20.33 28.73
#